data_AF-A0AA88QUI4-F1
#
_entry.id   AF-A0AA88QUI4-F1
#
_cell.length_a   1.000
_cell.length_b   1.000
_cell.length_c   1.000
_cell.angle_alpha   90.00
_cell.angle_beta   90.00
_cell.angle_gamma   90.00
#
_symmetry.space_group_name_H-M   'P 1'
#
loop_
_entity.id
_entity.type
_entity.pdbx_description
1 polymer ?
#
loop_
_entity_poly.entity_id
_entity_poly.type
_entity_poly.pdbx_seq_one_letter_code
_entity_poly.pdbx_strand_id
1 'polypeptide(L)'
;MLCLTSNGIAHAETCEIKGHYLDATVRICEDMIKRVRIGSSYIMHDYLTGGFTANTSFDHYCRDNGLLFQIYHAPHAVIDRQNYCTYFRVLAKALGKRKGT
;
A
#
# COMPACT_ATOMS: atom_id res chain seq x y z
N MET A 1 -7.13 -1.53 15.76
CA MET A 1 -8.38 -1.20 16.48
C MET A 1 -8.39 0.28 16.88
N LEU A 2 -7.38 0.79 17.60
CA LEU A 2 -7.30 2.20 18.02
C LEU A 2 -7.35 3.24 16.88
N CYS A 3 -6.69 3.00 15.75
CA CYS A 3 -6.70 3.95 14.62
C CYS A 3 -8.04 4.00 13.88
N LEU A 4 -8.82 2.92 13.87
CA LEU A 4 -10.14 2.91 13.22
C LEU A 4 -11.14 3.70 14.06
N THR A 5 -11.10 3.53 15.38
CA THR A 5 -11.94 4.29 16.31
C THR A 5 -11.60 5.78 16.32
N SER A 6 -10.31 6.15 16.27
CA SER A 6 -9.90 7.55 16.21
C SER A 6 -10.36 8.25 14.93
N ASN A 7 -10.33 7.54 13.78
CA ASN A 7 -10.81 8.10 12.51
C ASN A 7 -12.32 8.36 12.53
N GLY A 8 -13.10 7.46 13.15
CA GLY A 8 -14.55 7.64 13.29
C GLY A 8 -14.91 8.87 14.14
N ILE A 9 -14.21 9.07 15.26
CA ILE A 9 -14.38 10.25 16.11
C ILE A 9 -13.99 11.53 15.36
N ALA A 10 -12.81 11.53 14.74
CA ALA A 10 -12.30 12.71 14.04
C ALA A 10 -13.16 13.09 12.82
N HIS A 11 -13.77 12.12 12.12
CA HIS A 11 -14.72 12.35 11.03
C HIS A 11 -16.00 13.00 11.57
N ALA A 12 -16.56 12.47 12.67
CA ALA A 12 -17.75 13.02 13.31
C ALA A 12 -17.56 14.46 13.80
N GLU A 13 -16.36 14.82 14.27
CA GLU A 13 -16.04 16.16 14.77
C GLU A 13 -15.85 17.22 13.68
N THR A 14 -15.42 16.82 12.48
CA THR A 14 -15.01 17.78 11.43
C THR A 14 -15.87 17.75 10.17
N CYS A 15 -16.71 16.73 10.01
CA CYS A 15 -17.46 16.46 8.79
C CYS A 15 -16.57 16.32 7.54
N GLU A 16 -15.27 16.07 7.71
CA GLU A 16 -14.31 15.81 6.63
C GLU A 16 -13.96 14.33 6.55
N ILE A 17 -13.81 13.78 5.35
CA ILE A 17 -13.38 12.39 5.15
C ILE A 17 -11.96 12.22 5.70
N LYS A 18 -11.82 11.41 6.75
CA LYS A 18 -10.54 11.11 7.40
C LYS A 18 -10.20 9.63 7.27
N GLY A 19 -8.91 9.37 7.10
CA GLY A 19 -8.39 8.02 6.94
C GLY A 19 -6.97 7.91 7.46
N HIS A 20 -6.67 6.79 8.10
CA HIS A 20 -5.31 6.41 8.45
C HIS A 20 -4.92 5.23 7.59
N TYR A 21 -3.74 5.29 6.98
CA TYR A 21 -3.23 4.17 6.22
C TYR A 21 -2.93 2.99 7.16
N LEU A 22 -3.59 1.87 6.92
CA LEU A 22 -3.31 0.63 7.64
C LEU A 22 -2.26 -0.17 6.86
N ASP A 23 -1.12 -0.46 7.47
CA ASP A 23 -0.07 -1.26 6.83
C ASP A 23 -0.50 -2.73 6.70
N ALA A 24 -0.68 -3.18 5.47
CA ALA A 24 -1.02 -4.55 5.12
C ALA A 24 0.21 -5.39 4.77
N THR A 25 1.42 -4.83 4.82
CA THR A 25 2.67 -5.51 4.45
C THR A 25 2.92 -6.71 5.36
N VAL A 26 2.94 -7.89 4.74
CA VAL A 26 3.27 -9.17 5.38
C VAL A 26 3.95 -10.10 4.38
N ARG A 27 4.58 -11.15 4.90
CA ARG A 27 5.29 -12.14 4.10
C ARG A 27 4.38 -13.07 3.28
N ILE A 28 3.12 -13.25 3.70
CA ILE A 28 2.17 -14.20 3.09
C ILE A 28 1.00 -13.42 2.49
N CYS A 29 0.73 -13.61 1.20
CA CYS A 29 -0.33 -12.87 0.50
C CYS A 29 -1.72 -13.05 1.12
N GLU A 30 -2.05 -14.24 1.63
CA GLU A 30 -3.34 -14.49 2.29
C GLU A 30 -3.53 -13.65 3.55
N ASP A 31 -2.46 -13.50 4.34
CA ASP A 31 -2.51 -12.69 5.56
C ASP A 31 -2.60 -11.20 5.25
N MET A 32 -2.08 -10.77 4.10
CA MET A 32 -2.24 -9.40 3.59
C MET A 32 -3.71 -9.11 3.34
N ILE A 33 -4.41 -10.01 2.65
CA ILE A 33 -5.86 -9.89 2.39
C ILE A 33 -6.67 -9.91 3.70
N LYS A 34 -6.30 -10.78 4.66
CA LYS A 34 -6.97 -10.81 5.98
C LYS A 34 -6.86 -9.47 6.69
N ARG A 35 -5.71 -8.78 6.62
CA ARG A 35 -5.50 -7.45 7.23
C ARG A 35 -6.36 -6.36 6.60
N VAL A 36 -6.54 -6.43 5.28
CA VAL A 36 -7.40 -5.50 4.54
C VAL A 36 -8.86 -5.62 4.93
N ARG A 37 -9.34 -6.84 5.17
CA ARG A 37 -10.74 -7.12 5.53
C ARG A 37 -11.15 -6.59 6.91
N ILE A 38 -10.21 -6.10 7.72
CA ILE A 38 -10.48 -5.53 9.05
C ILE A 38 -11.13 -4.13 8.95
N GLY A 39 -11.39 -3.62 7.73
CA GLY A 39 -12.32 -2.51 7.50
C GLY A 39 -11.67 -1.14 7.42
N SER A 40 -10.42 -1.03 6.95
CA SER A 40 -9.82 0.26 6.62
C SER A 40 -10.00 0.58 5.15
N SER A 41 -10.54 1.77 4.84
CA SER A 41 -10.67 2.27 3.46
C SER A 41 -9.34 2.72 2.85
N TYR A 42 -8.31 2.92 3.69
CA TYR A 42 -6.99 3.38 3.29
C TYR A 42 -5.93 2.39 3.75
N ILE A 43 -5.18 1.84 2.80
CA ILE A 43 -4.24 0.73 3.04
C ILE A 43 -2.85 1.12 2.54
N MET A 44 -1.80 0.69 3.21
CA MET A 44 -0.42 0.86 2.77
C MET A 44 0.22 -0.50 2.49
N HIS A 45 1.01 -0.58 1.42
CA HIS A 45 1.82 -1.76 1.09
C HIS A 45 3.22 -1.35 0.65
N ASP A 46 4.23 -1.99 1.25
CA ASP A 46 5.61 -1.91 0.80
C ASP A 46 5.88 -3.00 -0.27
N TYR A 47 6.04 -2.56 -1.51
CA TYR A 47 6.27 -3.44 -2.66
C TYR A 47 7.71 -3.92 -2.79
N LEU A 48 8.70 -3.23 -2.19
CA LEU A 48 10.10 -3.66 -2.24
C LEU A 48 10.34 -4.78 -1.24
N THR A 49 9.76 -4.64 -0.05
CA THR A 49 9.86 -5.66 1.00
C THR A 49 8.84 -6.79 0.80
N GLY A 50 7.61 -6.47 0.35
CA GLY A 50 6.58 -7.45 0.02
C GLY A 50 6.78 -8.16 -1.32
N GLY A 51 7.53 -7.53 -2.23
CA GLY A 51 7.81 -8.04 -3.57
C GLY A 51 6.76 -7.65 -4.62
N PHE A 52 7.22 -7.55 -5.88
CA PHE A 52 6.36 -7.16 -7.00
C PHE A 52 5.22 -8.14 -7.26
N THR A 53 5.43 -9.45 -7.07
CA THR A 53 4.38 -10.47 -7.25
C THR A 53 3.25 -10.29 -6.25
N ALA A 54 3.57 -10.09 -4.97
CA ALA A 54 2.57 -9.84 -3.94
C ALA A 54 1.81 -8.53 -4.22
N ASN A 55 2.55 -7.49 -4.62
CA ASN A 55 1.94 -6.21 -4.98
C ASN A 55 0.96 -6.33 -6.16
N THR A 56 1.28 -7.08 -7.21
CA THR A 56 0.37 -7.23 -8.37
C THR A 56 -0.90 -7.98 -8.00
N SER A 57 -0.77 -9.08 -7.25
CA SER A 57 -1.94 -9.81 -6.72
C SER A 57 -2.80 -8.92 -5.81
N PHE A 58 -2.15 -8.07 -5.01
CA PHE A 58 -2.83 -7.12 -4.14
C PHE A 58 -3.56 -6.02 -4.90
N ASP A 59 -2.94 -5.49 -5.95
CA ASP A 59 -3.52 -4.47 -6.83
C ASP A 59 -4.79 -5.00 -7.53
N HIS A 60 -4.78 -6.26 -8.00
CA HIS A 60 -5.98 -6.90 -8.53
C HIS A 60 -7.08 -6.99 -7.48
N TYR A 61 -6.77 -7.48 -6.27
CA TYR A 61 -7.74 -7.54 -5.18
C TYR A 61 -8.32 -6.16 -4.84
N CYS A 62 -7.48 -5.14 -4.77
CA CYS A 62 -7.91 -3.77 -4.47
C CYS A 62 -8.82 -3.22 -5.57
N ARG A 63 -8.54 -3.48 -6.85
CA ARG A 63 -9.43 -3.08 -7.96
C ARG A 63 -10.79 -3.76 -7.88
N ASP A 64 -10.82 -5.07 -7.64
CA ASP A 64 -12.06 -5.84 -7.59
C ASP A 64 -12.95 -5.45 -6.40
N ASN A 65 -12.34 -4.97 -5.32
CA ASN A 65 -13.04 -4.57 -4.09
C ASN A 65 -13.20 -3.04 -3.93
N GLY A 66 -12.82 -2.25 -4.95
CA GLY A 66 -12.92 -0.79 -4.90
C GLY A 66 -12.08 -0.12 -3.82
N LEU A 67 -10.97 -0.74 -3.42
CA LEU A 67 -10.09 -0.26 -2.35
C LEU A 67 -8.96 0.59 -2.92
N LEU A 68 -8.64 1.67 -2.21
CA LEU A 68 -7.48 2.50 -2.51
C LEU A 68 -6.33 2.10 -1.58
N PHE A 69 -5.15 1.91 -2.18
CA PHE A 69 -3.94 1.67 -1.41
C PHE A 69 -2.80 2.59 -1.83
N GLN A 70 -2.05 3.05 -0.84
CA GLN A 70 -0.81 3.80 -1.00
C GLN A 70 0.36 2.83 -1.04
N ILE A 71 1.31 3.10 -1.92
CA ILE A 71 2.53 2.31 -2.03
C ILE A 71 3.62 3.01 -1.26
N TYR A 72 4.25 2.25 -0.37
CA TYR A 72 5.45 2.69 0.32
C TYR A 72 6.68 2.16 -0.41
N HIS A 73 7.72 2.98 -0.52
CA HIS A 73 8.94 2.63 -1.24
C HIS A 73 10.12 2.33 -0.34
N ALA A 74 9.95 2.00 0.95
CA ALA A 74 11.11 1.63 1.75
C ALA A 74 11.60 0.20 1.42
N PRO A 75 12.89 -0.09 1.59
CA PRO A 75 14.00 0.83 1.77
C PRO A 75 14.66 1.17 0.41
N HIS A 76 14.00 1.91 -0.49
CA HIS A 76 14.51 2.22 -1.85
C HIS A 76 15.94 2.77 -1.87
N ALA A 77 16.33 3.54 -0.84
CA ALA A 77 17.67 4.08 -0.64
C ALA A 77 18.79 3.01 -0.63
N VAL A 78 18.47 1.74 -0.36
CA VAL A 78 19.42 0.62 -0.48
C VAL A 78 19.75 0.33 -1.95
N ILE A 79 18.78 0.54 -2.85
CA ILE A 79 18.85 0.19 -4.27
C ILE A 79 19.20 1.39 -5.15
N ASP A 80 18.85 2.62 -4.77
CA ASP A 80 18.95 3.78 -5.69
C ASP A 80 19.94 4.87 -5.25
N ARG A 81 20.61 4.72 -4.09
CA ARG A 81 21.55 5.71 -3.55
C ARG A 81 22.94 5.64 -4.18
N GLN A 82 23.34 4.50 -4.74
CA GLN A 82 24.70 4.28 -5.26
C GLN A 82 24.69 4.23 -6.80
N ASN A 83 25.72 4.81 -7.43
CA ASN A 83 25.80 4.99 -8.89
C ASN A 83 25.92 3.70 -9.70
N TYR A 84 26.18 2.56 -9.06
CA TYR A 84 26.23 1.24 -9.72
C TYR A 84 24.91 0.46 -9.61
N CYS A 85 23.94 0.94 -8.83
CA CYS A 85 22.66 0.27 -8.65
C CYS A 85 21.58 0.89 -9.56
N THR A 86 20.31 0.61 -9.25
CA THR A 86 19.17 1.01 -10.09
C THR A 86 18.63 2.35 -9.68
N TYR A 87 18.61 3.32 -10.59
CA TYR A 87 17.98 4.63 -10.34
C TYR A 87 16.49 4.50 -9.98
N PHE A 88 16.02 5.33 -9.04
CA PHE A 88 14.62 5.38 -8.58
C PHE A 88 13.60 5.46 -9.72
N ARG A 89 13.91 6.19 -10.81
CA ARG A 89 13.01 6.32 -11.97
C ARG A 89 12.64 4.98 -12.60
N VAL A 90 13.53 3.99 -12.53
CA VAL A 90 13.26 2.63 -13.03
C VAL A 90 12.25 1.93 -12.12
N LEU A 91 12.42 2.02 -10.79
CA LEU A 91 11.48 1.49 -9.80
C LEU A 91 10.09 2.15 -9.93
N ALA A 92 10.06 3.48 -10.06
CA ALA A 92 8.82 4.23 -10.28
C ALA A 92 8.11 3.82 -11.59
N LYS A 93 8.86 3.54 -12.67
CA LYS A 93 8.28 3.01 -13.92
C LYS A 93 7.75 1.60 -13.77
N ALA A 94 8.44 0.71 -13.06
CA ALA A 94 7.97 -0.65 -12.78
C ALA A 94 6.63 -0.63 -12.02
N LEU A 95 6.46 0.34 -11.11
CA LEU A 95 5.19 0.62 -10.45
C LEU A 95 4.15 1.28 -11.37
N GLY A 96 4.54 2.20 -12.25
CA GLY A 96 3.63 2.88 -13.17
C GLY A 96 3.08 2.00 -14.29
N LYS A 97 3.84 0.97 -14.69
CA LYS A 97 3.46 -0.01 -15.73
C LYS A 97 2.25 -0.89 -15.35
N ARG A 98 1.72 -0.77 -14.12
CA ARG A 98 0.47 -1.41 -13.66
C ARG A 98 -0.81 -0.76 -14.21
N LYS A 99 -0.72 0.34 -14.96
CA LYS A 99 -1.83 0.86 -15.79
C LYS A 99 -1.78 0.19 -17.17
N GLY A 100 -2.32 -1.01 -17.25
CA GLY A 100 -2.58 -1.71 -18.50
C GLY A 100 -3.85 -2.53 -18.33
N THR A 101 -4.94 -2.03 -18.92
CA THR A 101 -5.94 -2.88 -19.58
C THR A 101 -5.25 -3.88 -20.49
#